data_AF-A0A2Z6AY11-F1
#
_entry.id   AF-A0A2Z6AY11-F1
#
_cell.length_a   1.000
_cell.length_b   1.000
_cell.length_c   1.000
_cell.angle_alpha   90.00
_cell.angle_beta   90.00
_cell.angle_gamma   90.00
#
_symmetry.space_group_name_H-M   'P 1'
#
loop_
_entity.id
_entity.type
_entity.pdbx_description
1 polymer ?
#
loop_
_entity_poly.entity_id
_entity_poly.type
_entity_poly.pdbx_seq_one_letter_code
_entity_poly.pdbx_strand_id
1 'polypeptide(L)'
;MEAPNIDPLVAKYIIDSQASDLYAMIMDYKRRGETTSFVAVAVNTPKFKAAYLFRPAKEVLSKGGLPESFRDQVKKFNILGFIQEGEGKANIDLMAGLNKPFHAVRSPAELRKALYPGSVLTFTNHFLRLRGLEKDVSDFTYEEFTQAVQSRSEFLKNLKNGMA
;
A
#
# COMPACT_ATOMS: atom_id res chain seq x y z
N MET A 1 -6.49 -7.53 15.89
CA MET A 1 -6.49 -8.36 14.67
C MET A 1 -5.26 -9.23 14.74
N GLU A 2 -5.42 -10.54 14.83
CA GLU A 2 -4.29 -11.48 14.72
C GLU A 2 -3.69 -11.35 13.31
N ALA A 3 -2.36 -11.32 13.22
CA ALA A 3 -1.71 -11.28 11.91
C ALA A 3 -2.03 -12.60 11.18
N PRO A 4 -2.44 -12.55 9.90
CA PRO A 4 -2.66 -13.77 9.12
C PRO A 4 -1.39 -14.63 9.16
N ASN A 5 -1.56 -15.95 9.23
CA ASN A 5 -0.46 -16.92 9.25
C ASN A 5 0.21 -16.93 7.86
N ILE A 6 1.09 -15.96 7.63
CA ILE A 6 1.84 -15.75 6.39
C ILE A 6 3.29 -16.14 6.65
N ASP A 7 3.93 -16.75 5.65
CA ASP A 7 5.37 -16.98 5.66
C ASP A 7 6.13 -15.68 6.03
N PRO A 8 6.93 -15.68 7.12
CA PRO A 8 7.60 -14.47 7.58
C PRO A 8 8.49 -13.79 6.54
N LEU A 9 9.06 -14.56 5.59
CA LEU A 9 9.88 -14.03 4.51
C LEU A 9 9.03 -13.36 3.43
N VAL A 10 7.85 -13.92 3.12
CA VAL A 10 6.86 -13.28 2.23
C VAL A 10 6.37 -11.98 2.84
N ALA A 11 5.99 -12.01 4.12
CA ALA A 11 5.55 -10.83 4.83
C ALA A 11 6.65 -9.75 4.84
N LYS A 12 7.89 -10.14 5.15
CA LYS A 12 9.06 -9.24 5.11
C LYS A 12 9.25 -8.64 3.73
N TYR A 13 9.19 -9.44 2.66
CA TYR A 13 9.37 -8.98 1.29
C TYR A 13 8.31 -7.94 0.91
N ILE A 14 7.04 -8.21 1.20
CA ILE A 14 5.94 -7.30 0.90
C ILE A 14 6.11 -5.98 1.64
N ILE A 15 6.44 -6.02 2.93
CA ILE A 15 6.63 -4.82 3.74
C ILE A 15 7.82 -3.99 3.23
N ASP A 16 8.92 -4.65 2.84
CA ASP A 16 10.10 -3.99 2.27
C ASP A 16 9.81 -3.33 0.91
N SER A 17 9.10 -4.03 0.04
CA SER A 17 8.68 -3.51 -1.26
C SER A 17 7.75 -2.32 -1.08
N GLN A 18 6.74 -2.46 -0.21
CA GLN A 18 5.76 -1.42 0.06
C GLN A 18 6.40 -0.14 0.62
N ALA A 19 7.36 -0.29 1.55
CA ALA A 19 8.10 0.85 2.09
C ALA A 19 8.92 1.58 1.02
N SER A 20 9.52 0.84 0.09
CA SER A 20 10.31 1.38 -1.02
C SER A 20 9.43 2.12 -2.03
N ASP A 21 8.29 1.54 -2.41
CA ASP A 21 7.35 2.16 -3.35
C ASP A 21 6.74 3.44 -2.78
N LEU A 22 6.30 3.41 -1.52
CA LEU A 22 5.79 4.60 -0.84
C LEU A 22 6.85 5.69 -0.74
N TYR A 23 8.11 5.34 -0.48
CA TYR A 23 9.21 6.31 -0.47
C TYR A 23 9.38 6.98 -1.84
N ALA A 24 9.38 6.18 -2.91
CA ALA A 24 9.49 6.68 -4.28
C ALA A 24 8.34 7.64 -4.62
N MET A 25 7.11 7.31 -4.21
CA MET A 25 5.94 8.19 -4.36
C MET A 25 6.12 9.51 -3.60
N ILE A 26 6.54 9.48 -2.33
CA ILE A 26 6.82 10.71 -1.57
C ILE A 26 7.86 11.56 -2.28
N MET A 27 8.93 10.96 -2.82
CA MET A 27 9.97 11.71 -3.52
C MET A 27 9.47 12.34 -4.83
N ASP A 28 8.65 11.62 -5.60
CA ASP A 28 8.03 12.16 -6.81
C ASP A 28 7.10 13.35 -6.49
N TYR A 29 6.21 13.21 -5.52
CA TYR A 29 5.30 14.27 -5.13
C TYR A 29 6.02 15.47 -4.50
N LYS A 30 7.07 15.22 -3.72
CA LYS A 30 7.94 16.27 -3.21
C LYS A 30 8.57 17.11 -4.34
N ARG A 31 9.01 16.48 -5.43
CA ARG A 31 9.54 17.20 -6.61
C ARG A 31 8.48 18.06 -7.30
N ARG A 32 7.19 17.70 -7.17
CA ARG A 32 6.05 18.45 -7.70
C ARG A 32 5.56 19.56 -6.76
N GLY A 33 6.22 19.76 -5.60
CA GLY A 33 5.83 20.75 -4.60
C GLY A 33 4.76 20.27 -3.61
N GLU A 34 4.31 19.02 -3.70
CA GLU A 34 3.30 18.44 -2.84
C GLU A 34 3.95 17.90 -1.55
N THR A 35 3.71 18.60 -0.44
CA THR A 35 4.50 18.40 0.80
C THR A 35 3.69 17.94 2.01
N THR A 36 2.38 18.15 2.00
CA THR A 36 1.51 18.00 3.18
C THR A 36 0.43 16.95 2.99
N SER A 37 -0.17 16.87 1.80
CA SER A 37 -1.22 15.91 1.47
C SER A 37 -1.26 15.66 -0.04
N PHE A 38 -1.37 14.40 -0.47
CA PHE A 38 -1.51 14.08 -1.89
C PHE A 38 -2.14 12.69 -2.10
N VAL A 39 -2.55 12.39 -3.33
CA VAL A 39 -3.13 11.09 -3.70
C VAL A 39 -2.27 10.46 -4.79
N ALA A 40 -1.68 9.31 -4.50
CA ALA A 40 -0.96 8.53 -5.49
C ALA A 40 -1.86 7.40 -6.00
N VAL A 41 -2.38 7.54 -7.21
CA VAL A 41 -3.22 6.52 -7.85
C VAL A 41 -2.31 5.39 -8.34
N ALA A 42 -2.52 4.18 -7.82
CA ALA A 42 -1.78 2.98 -8.23
C ALA A 42 -2.45 2.30 -9.42
N VAL A 43 -3.79 2.20 -9.41
CA VAL A 43 -4.59 1.63 -10.50
C VAL A 43 -5.90 2.39 -10.60
N ASN A 44 -6.36 2.65 -11.82
CA ASN A 44 -7.68 3.21 -12.09
C ASN A 44 -8.27 2.56 -13.34
N THR A 45 -9.23 1.67 -13.16
CA THR A 45 -9.91 0.93 -14.23
C THR A 45 -11.42 0.96 -13.98
N PRO A 46 -12.26 0.63 -14.98
CA PRO A 46 -13.69 0.49 -14.76
C PRO A 46 -14.06 -0.57 -13.71
N LYS A 47 -13.18 -1.56 -13.48
CA LYS A 47 -13.43 -2.66 -12.53
C LYS A 47 -13.07 -2.30 -11.10
N PHE A 48 -11.99 -1.54 -10.91
CA PHE A 48 -11.57 -1.09 -9.58
C PHE A 48 -10.57 0.06 -9.66
N LYS A 49 -10.47 0.77 -8.54
CA LYS A 49 -9.50 1.83 -8.28
C LYS A 49 -8.71 1.50 -7.03
N ALA A 50 -7.40 1.67 -7.08
CA ALA A 50 -6.51 1.55 -5.94
C ALA A 50 -5.61 2.79 -5.85
N ALA A 51 -5.47 3.35 -4.65
CA ALA A 51 -4.67 4.55 -4.41
C ALA A 51 -4.07 4.57 -3.01
N TYR A 52 -3.03 5.37 -2.84
CA TYR A 52 -2.47 5.73 -1.54
C TYR A 52 -2.84 7.18 -1.22
N LEU A 53 -3.46 7.40 -0.07
CA LEU A 53 -3.87 8.72 0.40
C LEU A 53 -2.90 9.17 1.50
N PHE A 54 -2.15 10.22 1.22
CA PHE A 54 -1.23 10.84 2.15
C PHE A 54 -1.96 12.00 2.82
N ARG A 55 -2.27 11.88 4.11
CA ARG A 55 -3.18 12.79 4.83
C ARG A 55 -2.70 13.15 6.24
N PRO A 56 -2.79 14.43 6.66
CA PRO A 56 -2.59 14.79 8.06
C PRO A 56 -3.73 14.29 8.95
N ALA A 57 -3.47 14.15 10.25
CA ALA A 57 -4.45 13.66 11.23
C ALA A 57 -5.79 14.39 11.15
N LYS A 58 -5.76 15.73 11.03
CA LYS A 58 -6.95 16.57 10.95
C LYS A 58 -7.89 16.18 9.81
N GLU A 59 -7.35 15.79 8.65
CA GLU A 59 -8.14 15.37 7.50
C GLU A 59 -8.68 13.94 7.64
N VAL A 60 -7.93 13.07 8.32
CA VAL A 60 -8.37 11.70 8.59
C VAL A 60 -9.49 11.72 9.64
N LEU A 61 -9.28 12.39 10.76
CA LEU A 61 -10.20 12.40 11.91
C LEU A 61 -11.45 13.25 11.68
N SER A 62 -11.46 14.14 10.70
CA SER A 62 -12.67 14.87 10.29
C SER A 62 -13.69 13.97 9.58
N LYS A 63 -13.29 12.75 9.17
CA LYS A 63 -14.22 11.77 8.62
C LYS A 63 -15.07 11.16 9.75
N GLY A 64 -16.38 11.32 9.63
CA GLY A 64 -17.34 10.64 10.50
C GLY A 64 -17.30 9.11 10.31
N GLY A 65 -17.75 8.37 11.32
CA GLY A 65 -17.92 6.91 11.21
C GLY A 65 -16.65 6.06 11.31
N LEU A 66 -15.48 6.66 11.58
CA LEU A 66 -14.26 5.88 11.87
C LEU A 66 -14.34 5.22 13.25
N PRO A 67 -14.09 3.89 13.36
CA PRO A 67 -14.03 3.19 14.64
C PRO A 67 -12.99 3.80 15.60
N GLU A 68 -13.22 3.69 16.90
CA GLU A 68 -12.31 4.19 17.94
C GLU A 68 -10.91 3.59 17.81
N SER A 69 -10.84 2.27 17.61
CA SER A 69 -9.59 1.54 17.37
C SER A 69 -8.79 2.03 16.16
N PHE A 70 -9.47 2.58 15.14
CA PHE A 70 -8.80 3.22 14.00
C PHE A 70 -8.27 4.59 14.39
N ARG A 71 -9.09 5.41 15.08
CA ARG A 71 -8.74 6.76 15.52
C ARG A 71 -7.51 6.76 16.42
N ASP A 72 -7.39 5.80 17.32
CA ASP A 72 -6.26 5.67 18.26
C ASP A 72 -4.92 5.42 17.57
N GLN A 73 -4.95 4.84 16.36
CA GLN A 73 -3.75 4.57 15.59
C GLN A 73 -3.29 5.77 14.75
N VAL A 74 -4.18 6.74 14.48
CA VAL A 74 -3.87 7.92 13.65
C VAL A 74 -2.73 8.75 14.28
N LYS A 75 -1.68 9.01 13.49
CA LYS A 75 -0.55 9.89 13.84
C LYS A 75 -0.67 11.24 13.14
N LYS A 76 0.32 12.13 13.33
CA LYS A 76 0.30 13.49 12.73
C LYS A 76 0.13 13.47 11.22
N PHE A 77 0.80 12.53 10.55
CA PHE A 77 0.72 12.29 9.11
C PHE A 77 0.51 10.79 8.86
N ASN A 78 -0.41 10.43 7.97
CA ASN A 78 -0.83 9.05 7.77
C ASN A 78 -0.85 8.70 6.29
N ILE A 79 -0.54 7.44 6.01
CA ILE A 79 -0.69 6.85 4.68
C ILE A 79 -1.86 5.88 4.77
N LEU A 80 -2.87 6.08 3.93
CA LEU A 80 -4.02 5.19 3.82
C LEU A 80 -3.96 4.44 2.50
N GLY A 81 -4.16 3.14 2.53
CA GLY A 81 -4.46 2.33 1.36
C GLY A 81 -5.94 2.46 1.05
N PHE A 82 -6.28 2.77 -0.20
CA PHE A 82 -7.66 2.88 -0.66
C PHE A 82 -7.88 1.91 -1.81
N ILE A 83 -8.93 1.10 -1.72
CA ILE A 83 -9.39 0.20 -2.79
C ILE A 83 -10.89 0.38 -2.95
N GLN A 84 -11.36 0.57 -4.18
CA GLN A 84 -12.78 0.61 -4.52
C GLN A 84 -13.04 -0.31 -5.70
N GLU A 85 -14.00 -1.21 -5.56
CA GLU A 85 -14.44 -2.13 -6.62
C GLU A 85 -15.66 -1.55 -7.35
N GLY A 86 -15.53 -1.27 -8.64
CA GLY A 86 -16.58 -0.65 -9.46
C GLY A 86 -17.18 0.59 -8.80
N GLU A 87 -18.51 0.65 -8.77
CA GLU A 87 -19.30 1.67 -8.05
C GLU A 87 -19.62 1.25 -6.60
N GLY A 88 -19.07 0.12 -6.15
CA GLY A 88 -19.38 -0.50 -4.87
C GLY A 88 -18.59 0.09 -3.69
N LYS A 89 -18.51 -0.71 -2.62
CA LYS A 89 -17.86 -0.33 -1.36
C LYS A 89 -16.37 -0.05 -1.57
N ALA A 90 -15.88 0.97 -0.86
CA ALA A 90 -14.47 1.28 -0.76
C ALA A 90 -13.92 0.79 0.59
N ASN A 91 -12.76 0.15 0.54
CA ASN A 91 -11.97 -0.23 1.71
C ASN A 91 -10.85 0.80 1.91
N ILE A 92 -10.63 1.14 3.18
CA ILE A 92 -9.56 2.06 3.60
C ILE A 92 -8.78 1.40 4.72
N ASP A 93 -7.49 1.19 4.49
CA ASP A 93 -6.55 0.61 5.44
C ASP A 93 -5.58 1.69 5.93
N LEU A 94 -5.39 1.80 7.24
CA LEU A 94 -4.33 2.66 7.80
C LEU A 94 -3.00 1.93 7.64
N MET A 95 -2.23 2.32 6.62
CA MET A 95 -0.99 1.65 6.20
C MET A 95 0.21 2.11 7.00
N ALA A 96 0.29 3.40 7.33
CA ALA A 96 1.41 3.97 8.08
C ALA A 96 1.00 5.18 8.92
N GLY A 97 1.72 5.38 10.04
CA GLY A 97 1.61 6.56 10.89
C GLY A 97 2.96 7.23 11.15
N LEU A 98 3.07 8.53 10.85
CA LEU A 98 4.29 9.34 10.95
C LEU A 98 4.08 10.54 11.87
N ASN A 99 5.08 10.86 12.68
CA ASN A 99 5.11 12.07 13.52
C ASN A 99 5.72 13.29 12.82
N LYS A 100 6.08 13.14 11.55
CA LYS A 100 6.74 14.16 10.71
C LYS A 100 6.06 14.22 9.34
N PRO A 101 6.12 15.38 8.64
CA PRO A 101 5.52 15.51 7.32
C PRO A 101 6.20 14.60 6.29
N PHE A 102 5.48 14.26 5.23
CA PHE A 102 5.96 13.31 4.20
C PHE A 102 7.27 13.77 3.56
N HIS A 103 7.41 15.06 3.25
CA HIS A 103 8.62 15.61 2.63
C HIS A 103 9.90 15.50 3.51
N ALA A 104 9.74 15.20 4.81
CA ALA A 104 10.82 15.02 5.78
C ALA A 104 11.19 13.53 5.99
N VAL A 105 10.55 12.60 5.28
CA VAL A 105 10.97 11.20 5.19
C VAL A 105 12.25 11.11 4.35
N ARG A 106 13.26 10.41 4.85
CA ARG A 106 14.62 10.38 4.28
C ARG A 106 15.03 9.04 3.70
N SER A 107 14.30 7.96 4.02
CA SER A 107 14.62 6.64 3.49
C SER A 107 13.43 5.68 3.52
N PRO A 108 13.45 4.61 2.72
CA PRO A 108 12.49 3.50 2.83
C PRO A 108 12.50 2.85 4.23
N ALA A 109 13.66 2.78 4.89
CA ALA A 109 13.78 2.18 6.22
C ALA A 109 12.97 2.93 7.29
N GLU A 110 12.85 4.26 7.17
CA GLU A 110 11.97 5.04 8.05
C GLU A 110 10.49 4.70 7.83
N LEU A 111 10.07 4.55 6.57
CA LEU A 111 8.70 4.14 6.25
C LEU A 111 8.43 2.73 6.73
N ARG A 112 9.37 1.80 6.53
CA ARG A 112 9.25 0.42 7.02
C ARG A 112 8.88 0.36 8.50
N LYS A 113 9.52 1.20 9.34
CA LYS A 113 9.24 1.28 10.78
C LYS A 113 7.89 1.92 11.11
N ALA A 114 7.35 2.73 10.20
CA ALA A 114 6.07 3.42 10.37
C ALA A 114 4.88 2.61 9.84
N LEU A 115 5.12 1.57 9.04
CA LEU A 115 4.09 0.71 8.49
C LEU A 115 3.41 -0.12 9.58
N TYR A 116 2.10 -0.32 9.43
CA TYR A 116 1.31 -1.29 10.18
C TYR A 116 1.29 -2.61 9.40
N PRO A 117 2.06 -3.64 9.80
CA PRO A 117 2.25 -4.84 8.96
C PRO A 117 0.95 -5.55 8.59
N GLY A 118 0.03 -5.69 9.55
CA GLY A 118 -1.28 -6.32 9.30
C GLY A 118 -2.08 -5.58 8.24
N SER A 119 -2.20 -4.25 8.35
CA SER A 119 -2.88 -3.42 7.34
C SER A 119 -2.24 -3.52 5.97
N VAL A 120 -0.90 -3.52 5.92
CA VAL A 120 -0.16 -3.66 4.66
C VAL A 120 -0.47 -4.98 3.98
N LEU A 121 -0.40 -6.08 4.71
CA LEU A 121 -0.65 -7.41 4.16
C LEU A 121 -2.11 -7.56 3.72
N THR A 122 -3.07 -7.05 4.50
CA THR A 122 -4.50 -7.02 4.12
C THR A 122 -4.73 -6.23 2.82
N PHE A 123 -4.18 -5.02 2.73
CA PHE A 123 -4.28 -4.19 1.53
C PHE A 123 -3.64 -4.88 0.32
N THR A 124 -2.44 -5.45 0.47
CA THR A 124 -1.74 -6.16 -0.61
C THR A 124 -2.53 -7.37 -1.08
N ASN A 125 -3.10 -8.16 -0.16
CA ASN A 125 -3.98 -9.28 -0.49
C ASN A 125 -5.16 -8.83 -1.35
N HIS A 126 -5.89 -7.81 -0.89
CA HIS A 126 -7.05 -7.32 -1.61
C HIS A 126 -6.66 -6.78 -3.00
N PHE A 127 -5.57 -6.01 -3.08
CA PHE A 127 -5.05 -5.51 -4.34
C PHE A 127 -4.67 -6.63 -5.31
N LEU A 128 -4.02 -7.69 -4.85
CA LEU A 128 -3.60 -8.81 -5.70
C LEU A 128 -4.80 -9.65 -6.20
N ARG A 129 -5.80 -9.88 -5.35
CA ARG A 129 -7.06 -10.57 -5.75
C ARG A 129 -7.75 -9.83 -6.88
N LEU A 130 -7.88 -8.50 -6.78
CA LEU A 130 -8.45 -7.66 -7.85
C LEU A 130 -7.63 -7.65 -9.14
N ARG A 131 -6.34 -7.99 -9.03
CA ARG A 131 -5.42 -8.14 -10.15
C ARG A 131 -5.38 -9.58 -10.70
N GLY A 132 -6.31 -10.44 -10.28
CA GLY A 132 -6.50 -11.79 -10.78
C GLY A 132 -5.63 -12.86 -10.13
N LEU A 133 -5.05 -12.60 -8.95
CA LEU A 133 -4.35 -13.64 -8.19
C LEU A 133 -5.37 -14.49 -7.44
N GLU A 134 -5.41 -15.80 -7.74
CA GLU A 134 -6.40 -16.72 -7.17
C GLU A 134 -6.09 -17.13 -5.72
N LYS A 135 -4.80 -17.18 -5.36
CA LYS A 135 -4.32 -17.53 -4.01
C LYS A 135 -4.17 -16.29 -3.12
N ASP A 136 -4.52 -16.41 -1.85
CA ASP A 136 -4.19 -15.39 -0.85
C ASP A 136 -2.69 -15.44 -0.53
N VAL A 137 -2.08 -14.31 -0.15
CA VAL A 137 -0.64 -14.24 0.17
C VAL A 137 -0.27 -15.18 1.31
N SER A 138 -1.21 -15.49 2.21
CA SER A 138 -1.05 -16.48 3.28
C SER A 138 -0.80 -17.89 2.77
N ASP A 139 -1.18 -18.18 1.52
CA ASP A 139 -1.13 -19.51 0.96
C ASP A 139 0.16 -19.76 0.18
N PHE A 140 1.02 -18.74 0.07
CA PHE A 140 2.31 -18.85 -0.61
C PHE A 140 3.42 -19.15 0.38
N THR A 141 4.25 -20.13 0.02
CA THR A 141 5.64 -20.18 0.51
C THR A 141 6.45 -19.06 -0.13
N TYR A 142 7.58 -18.69 0.48
CA TYR A 142 8.48 -17.69 -0.09
C TYR A 142 8.94 -18.01 -1.53
N GLU A 143 9.26 -19.27 -1.82
CA GLU A 143 9.70 -19.70 -3.14
C GLU A 143 8.59 -19.55 -4.19
N GLU A 144 7.37 -20.00 -3.89
CA GLU A 144 6.22 -19.82 -4.79
C GLU A 144 5.89 -18.34 -5.00
N PHE A 145 5.95 -17.53 -3.94
CA PHE A 145 5.67 -16.11 -4.02
C PHE A 145 6.67 -15.40 -4.94
N THR A 146 7.97 -15.67 -4.76
CA THR A 146 9.02 -15.06 -5.59
C THR A 146 8.94 -15.50 -7.05
N GLN A 147 8.66 -16.77 -7.33
CA GLN A 147 8.43 -17.24 -8.70
C GLN A 147 7.20 -16.58 -9.34
N ALA A 148 6.11 -16.42 -8.59
CA ALA A 148 4.91 -15.72 -9.08
C ALA A 148 5.18 -14.24 -9.38
N VAL A 149 5.99 -13.56 -8.56
CA VAL A 149 6.40 -12.17 -8.81
C VAL A 149 7.34 -12.07 -10.01
N GLN A 150 8.33 -12.96 -10.12
CA GLN A 150 9.30 -12.98 -11.22
C GLN A 150 8.62 -13.26 -12.56
N SER A 151 7.80 -14.30 -12.65
CA SER A 151 7.05 -14.62 -13.86
C SER A 151 6.15 -13.48 -14.32
N ARG A 152 5.51 -12.75 -13.39
CA ARG A 152 4.72 -11.56 -13.71
C ARG A 152 5.57 -10.38 -14.15
N SER A 153 6.73 -10.16 -13.53
CA SER A 153 7.69 -9.13 -13.92
C SER A 153 8.26 -9.38 -15.32
N GLU A 154 8.61 -10.64 -15.62
CA GLU A 154 9.07 -11.07 -16.93
C GLU A 154 7.98 -10.96 -17.99
N PHE A 155 6.74 -11.36 -17.68
CA PHE A 155 5.58 -11.15 -18.56
C PHE A 155 5.38 -9.67 -18.90
N LEU A 156 5.44 -8.77 -17.90
CA LEU A 156 5.32 -7.32 -18.11
C LEU A 156 6.50 -6.74 -18.89
N LYS A 157 7.72 -7.26 -18.69
CA LYS A 157 8.92 -6.85 -19.42
C LYS A 157 8.84 -7.31 -20.89
N ASN A 158 8.36 -8.53 -21.14
CA ASN A 158 8.16 -9.07 -22.48
C ASN A 158 7.04 -8.36 -23.24
N LEU A 159 5.96 -7.95 -22.57
CA LEU A 159 4.93 -7.09 -23.16
C LEU A 159 5.47 -5.70 -23.57
N LYS A 160 6.41 -5.13 -22.80
CA LYS A 160 7.05 -3.87 -23.18
C LYS A 160 8.07 -4.03 -24.31
N ASN A 161 8.74 -5.17 -24.40
CA ASN A 161 9.75 -5.45 -25.41
C ASN A 161 9.17 -6.00 -26.73
N GLY A 162 7.96 -6.56 -26.71
CA GLY A 162 7.25 -7.06 -27.90
C GLY A 162 6.39 -6.01 -28.62
N MET A 163 6.43 -4.74 -28.19
CA MET A 163 5.82 -3.60 -28.89
C MET A 163 6.89 -2.65 -29.48
N ALA A 164 8.13 -3.12 -29.62
CA ALA A 164 9.20 -2.43 -30.34
C ALA A 164 9.32 -2.94 -31.78
#